data_AF-X0Z1U2-F1
#
_entry.id   AF-X0Z1U2-F1
#
_cell.length_a   1.000
_cell.length_b   1.000
_cell.length_c   1.000
_cell.angle_alpha   90.00
_cell.angle_beta   90.00
_cell.angle_gamma   90.00
#
_symmetry.space_group_name_H-M   'P 1'
#
loop_
_entity.id
_entity.type
_entity.pdbx_description
1 polymer ?
#
loop_
_entity_poly.entity_id
_entity_poly.type
_entity_poly.pdbx_seq_one_letter_code
_entity_poly.pdbx_strand_id
1 'polypeptide(L)'
;GALSGQYEPRWAAVKLLENDRDLRKTIGSEEVLSAVEQSGQRLEKLFGHAPEVIIAEQRYGFISGACTEAVRSTVEARHTTSDQIDAVVTNRVLGLPMFFGLMYLVFHLTFTLGDPPMGWLESLFGWLGGAIASLWTTGSESALKSLLVDGIIGGVGGVVVFLPNIVLLFLAISILEDSGYMARAAFLMDRLMHKIGLHGKSFIPMLIGFGCSIPAIMATRTIENRKDRLTT
;
A
#
# COMPACT_ATOMS: atom_id res chain seq x y z
N GLY A 1 -8.87 51.90 -13.72
CA GLY A 1 -8.72 51.26 -12.39
C GLY A 1 -7.63 50.21 -12.48
N ALA A 2 -6.83 50.04 -11.43
CA ALA A 2 -5.52 49.38 -11.37
C ALA A 2 -5.39 47.92 -11.88
N LEU A 3 -6.41 47.36 -12.54
CA LEU A 3 -6.48 45.95 -12.95
C LEU A 3 -6.50 45.73 -14.46
N SER A 4 -6.71 46.76 -15.29
CA SER A 4 -6.93 46.56 -16.74
C SER A 4 -5.67 46.18 -17.55
N GLY A 5 -4.60 45.72 -16.89
CA GLY A 5 -3.34 45.35 -17.56
C GLY A 5 -2.51 44.24 -16.90
N GLN A 6 -2.86 43.76 -15.69
CA GLN A 6 -2.09 42.70 -15.00
C GLN A 6 -2.75 41.33 -15.00
N TYR A 7 -4.09 41.27 -15.02
CA TYR A 7 -4.83 40.02 -14.97
C TYR A 7 -5.96 40.01 -16.00
N GLU A 8 -6.26 38.82 -16.55
CA GLU A 8 -7.42 38.64 -17.40
C GLU A 8 -8.70 38.90 -16.57
N PRO A 9 -9.61 39.80 -17.01
CA PRO A 9 -10.79 40.19 -16.21
C PRO A 9 -11.67 39.01 -15.80
N ARG A 10 -11.81 38.01 -16.69
CA ARG A 10 -12.59 36.80 -16.43
C ARG A 10 -11.95 35.95 -15.34
N TRP A 11 -10.63 35.72 -15.42
CA TRP A 11 -9.90 34.96 -14.42
C TRP A 11 -9.98 35.61 -13.04
N ALA A 12 -9.78 36.94 -12.98
CA ALA A 12 -9.86 37.70 -11.75
C ALA A 12 -11.26 37.61 -11.10
N ALA A 13 -12.33 37.72 -11.91
CA ALA A 13 -13.70 37.59 -11.42
C ALA A 13 -13.99 36.20 -10.85
N VAL A 14 -13.57 35.13 -11.55
CA VAL A 14 -13.74 33.75 -11.07
C VAL A 14 -12.95 33.52 -9.78
N LYS A 15 -11.71 34.01 -9.69
CA LYS A 15 -10.88 33.85 -8.49
C LYS A 15 -11.41 34.60 -7.27
N LEU A 16 -11.98 35.79 -7.47
CA LEU A 16 -12.65 36.53 -6.40
C LEU A 16 -13.89 35.80 -5.87
N LEU A 17 -14.66 35.16 -6.76
CA LEU A 17 -15.79 34.30 -6.41
C LEU A 17 -15.34 33.02 -5.71
N GLU A 18 -14.16 32.47 -6.05
CA GLU A 18 -13.53 31.35 -5.33
C GLU A 18 -12.92 31.75 -3.96
N ASN A 19 -13.14 33.00 -3.51
CA ASN A 19 -12.65 33.52 -2.24
C ASN A 19 -11.12 33.52 -2.09
N ASP A 20 -10.42 33.81 -3.20
CA ASP A 20 -8.96 33.95 -3.22
C ASP A 20 -8.50 35.12 -2.32
N ARG A 21 -7.74 34.78 -1.28
CA ARG A 21 -7.33 35.74 -0.23
C ARG A 21 -6.30 36.74 -0.73
N ASP A 22 -5.42 36.34 -1.65
CA ASP A 22 -4.34 37.19 -2.12
C ASP A 22 -4.90 38.21 -3.11
N LEU A 23 -5.78 37.76 -4.01
CA LEU A 23 -6.42 38.64 -4.97
C LEU A 23 -7.36 39.67 -4.31
N ARG A 24 -8.07 39.29 -3.25
CA ARG A 24 -8.90 40.22 -2.45
C ARG A 24 -8.07 41.33 -1.80
N LYS A 25 -6.88 41.00 -1.27
CA LYS A 25 -5.94 41.99 -0.70
C LYS A 25 -5.39 42.93 -1.76
N THR A 26 -5.08 42.42 -2.95
CA THR A 26 -4.53 43.22 -4.05
C THR A 26 -5.55 44.18 -4.65
N ILE A 27 -6.82 43.77 -4.77
CA ILE A 27 -7.84 44.57 -5.45
C ILE A 27 -8.36 45.71 -4.58
N GLY A 28 -8.53 45.49 -3.27
CA GLY A 28 -8.78 46.52 -2.24
C GLY A 28 -9.97 47.47 -2.45
N SER A 29 -10.68 47.38 -3.58
CA SER A 29 -11.79 48.24 -3.96
C SER A 29 -13.09 47.69 -3.38
N GLU A 30 -13.70 48.49 -2.51
CA GLU A 30 -14.93 48.15 -1.80
C GLU A 30 -16.13 47.93 -2.76
N GLU A 31 -16.16 48.64 -3.88
CA GLU A 31 -17.15 48.46 -4.96
C GLU A 31 -17.04 47.07 -5.61
N VAL A 32 -15.82 46.60 -5.88
CA VAL A 32 -15.61 45.28 -6.49
C VAL A 32 -15.89 44.16 -5.49
N LEU A 33 -15.45 44.32 -4.24
CA LEU A 33 -15.67 43.33 -3.20
C LEU A 33 -17.16 43.16 -2.86
N SER A 34 -17.92 44.26 -2.80
CA SER A 34 -19.37 44.22 -2.60
C SER A 34 -20.10 43.58 -3.78
N ALA A 35 -19.67 43.83 -5.03
CA ALA A 35 -20.23 43.18 -6.22
C ALA A 35 -19.95 41.66 -6.25
N VAL A 36 -18.77 41.22 -5.81
CA VAL A 36 -18.40 39.80 -5.66
C VAL A 36 -19.26 39.14 -4.61
N GLU A 37 -19.47 39.78 -3.46
CA GLU A 37 -20.29 39.24 -2.37
C GLU A 37 -21.76 39.10 -2.80
N GLN A 38 -22.33 40.11 -3.45
CA GLN A 38 -23.69 40.04 -4.01
C GLN A 38 -23.82 38.92 -5.04
N SER A 39 -22.81 38.76 -5.91
CA SER A 39 -22.79 37.71 -6.93
C SER A 39 -22.65 36.31 -6.31
N GLY A 40 -21.82 36.17 -5.28
CA GLY A 40 -21.65 34.94 -4.52
C GLY A 40 -22.94 34.52 -3.80
N GLN A 41 -23.59 35.44 -3.09
CA GLN A 41 -24.88 35.20 -2.45
C GLN A 41 -25.98 34.84 -3.46
N ARG A 42 -25.95 35.43 -4.65
CA ARG A 42 -26.89 35.09 -5.73
C ARG A 42 -26.66 33.66 -6.23
N LEU A 43 -25.41 33.24 -6.42
CA LEU A 43 -25.09 31.88 -6.83
C LEU A 43 -25.48 30.87 -5.75
N GLU A 44 -25.21 31.18 -4.49
CA GLU A 44 -25.58 30.32 -3.36
C GLU A 44 -27.10 30.15 -3.24
N LYS A 45 -27.89 31.21 -3.47
CA LYS A 45 -29.36 31.12 -3.52
C LYS A 45 -29.89 30.28 -4.68
N LEU A 46 -29.20 30.25 -5.82
CA LEU A 46 -29.65 29.53 -7.02
C LEU A 46 -29.27 28.04 -6.96
N PHE A 47 -28.09 27.72 -6.46
CA PHE A 47 -27.51 26.38 -6.53
C PHE A 47 -27.40 25.68 -5.16
N GLY A 48 -27.64 26.38 -4.05
CA GLY A 48 -27.61 25.81 -2.69
C GLY A 48 -26.22 25.49 -2.16
N HIS A 49 -25.16 25.88 -2.88
CA HIS A 49 -23.77 25.60 -2.54
C HIS A 49 -22.93 26.87 -2.60
N ALA A 50 -21.79 26.85 -1.90
CA ALA A 50 -20.84 27.96 -1.95
C ALA A 50 -20.28 28.12 -3.38
N PRO A 51 -19.96 29.35 -3.84
CA PRO A 51 -19.49 29.61 -5.21
C PRO A 51 -18.29 28.75 -5.62
N GLU A 52 -17.39 28.43 -4.70
CA GLU A 52 -16.21 27.58 -4.92
C GLU A 52 -16.61 26.17 -5.38
N VAL A 53 -17.64 25.61 -4.74
CA VAL A 53 -18.16 24.27 -5.03
C VAL A 53 -18.84 24.28 -6.40
N ILE A 54 -19.65 25.29 -6.68
CA ILE A 54 -20.36 25.43 -7.96
C ILE A 54 -19.34 25.52 -9.12
N ILE A 55 -18.29 26.33 -8.96
CA ILE A 55 -17.26 26.50 -9.99
C ILE A 55 -16.51 25.18 -10.20
N ALA A 56 -16.17 24.45 -9.13
CA ALA A 56 -15.52 23.15 -9.23
C ALA A 56 -16.41 22.14 -9.97
N GLU A 57 -17.69 22.02 -9.60
CA GLU A 57 -18.65 21.13 -10.25
C GLU A 57 -18.79 21.41 -11.74
N GLN A 58 -18.90 22.69 -12.14
CA GLN A 58 -19.01 23.06 -13.55
C GLN A 58 -17.73 22.71 -14.34
N ARG A 59 -16.55 22.87 -13.73
CA ARG A 59 -15.28 22.47 -14.35
C ARG A 59 -15.20 20.96 -14.53
N TYR A 60 -15.58 20.18 -13.51
CA TYR A 60 -15.62 18.72 -13.63
C TYR A 60 -16.68 18.25 -14.62
N GLY A 61 -17.84 18.89 -14.67
CA GLY A 61 -18.88 18.61 -15.66
C GLY A 61 -18.40 18.85 -17.08
N PHE A 62 -17.69 19.96 -17.33
CA PHE A 62 -17.08 20.24 -18.63
C PHE A 62 -16.03 19.19 -19.01
N ILE A 63 -15.12 18.83 -18.08
CA ILE A 63 -14.09 17.82 -18.32
C ILE A 63 -14.75 16.46 -18.62
N SER A 64 -15.75 16.06 -17.84
CA SER A 64 -16.48 14.80 -18.05
C SER A 64 -17.18 14.77 -19.41
N GLY A 65 -17.82 15.88 -19.81
CA GLY A 65 -18.42 16.02 -21.14
C GLY A 65 -17.38 15.93 -22.26
N ALA A 66 -16.28 16.66 -22.15
CA ALA A 66 -15.19 16.63 -23.12
C ALA A 66 -14.54 15.24 -23.24
N CYS A 67 -14.33 14.55 -22.12
CA CYS A 67 -13.86 13.17 -22.11
C CYS A 67 -14.87 12.23 -22.76
N THR A 68 -16.17 12.40 -22.52
CA THR A 68 -17.21 11.55 -23.12
C THR A 68 -17.26 11.71 -24.64
N GLU A 69 -17.08 12.93 -25.15
CA GLU A 69 -17.06 13.19 -26.59
C GLU A 69 -15.75 12.72 -27.26
N ALA A 70 -14.62 12.93 -26.58
CA ALA A 70 -13.30 12.56 -27.13
C ALA A 70 -13.01 11.05 -27.01
N VAL A 71 -13.54 10.39 -25.99
CA VAL A 71 -13.33 8.97 -25.75
C VAL A 71 -14.47 8.17 -26.38
N ARG A 72 -14.23 7.65 -27.58
CA ARG A 72 -15.08 6.58 -28.13
C ARG A 72 -14.80 5.29 -27.37
N SER A 73 -15.71 4.90 -26.48
CA SER A 73 -15.72 3.54 -25.94
C SER A 73 -16.07 2.58 -27.07
N THR A 74 -15.07 1.90 -27.63
CA THR A 74 -15.31 0.78 -28.53
C THR A 74 -15.88 -0.37 -27.70
N VAL A 75 -17.05 -0.85 -28.11
CA VAL A 75 -17.82 -1.93 -27.46
C VAL A 75 -17.05 -3.27 -27.41
N GLU A 76 -15.89 -3.36 -28.07
CA GLU A 76 -15.00 -4.54 -28.08
C GLU A 76 -14.26 -4.81 -26.76
N ALA A 77 -14.32 -3.92 -25.77
CA ALA A 77 -13.78 -4.20 -24.43
C ALA A 77 -14.69 -5.09 -23.56
N ARG A 78 -15.68 -5.78 -24.15
CA ARG A 78 -16.64 -6.62 -23.43
C ARG A 78 -16.12 -8.05 -23.34
N HIS A 79 -15.69 -8.43 -22.14
CA HIS A 79 -15.16 -9.75 -21.75
C HIS A 79 -13.71 -10.01 -22.16
N THR A 80 -12.80 -9.26 -21.56
CA THR A 80 -11.47 -9.84 -21.33
C THR A 80 -11.60 -10.96 -20.29
N THR A 81 -10.78 -12.00 -20.38
CA THR A 81 -10.67 -13.05 -19.36
C THR A 81 -10.46 -12.49 -17.95
N SER A 82 -9.94 -11.26 -17.84
CA SER A 82 -9.85 -10.47 -16.61
C SER A 82 -11.19 -10.21 -15.94
N ASP A 83 -12.26 -9.89 -16.67
CA ASP A 83 -13.58 -9.57 -16.10
C ASP A 83 -14.30 -10.80 -15.53
N GLN A 84 -14.07 -11.97 -16.13
CA GLN A 84 -14.64 -13.24 -15.65
C GLN A 84 -13.92 -13.74 -14.41
N ILE A 85 -12.59 -13.56 -14.36
CA ILE A 85 -11.79 -13.82 -13.17
C ILE A 85 -12.23 -12.84 -12.07
N ASP A 86 -12.42 -11.56 -12.38
CA ASP A 86 -12.92 -10.58 -11.40
C ASP A 86 -14.32 -10.94 -10.87
N ALA A 87 -15.24 -11.46 -11.68
CA ALA A 87 -16.55 -11.89 -11.16
C ALA A 87 -16.47 -13.04 -10.14
N VAL A 88 -15.50 -13.95 -10.29
CA VAL A 88 -15.28 -15.09 -9.37
C VAL A 88 -14.46 -14.67 -8.15
N VAL A 89 -13.41 -13.86 -8.37
CA VAL A 89 -12.50 -13.35 -7.34
C VAL A 89 -13.17 -12.32 -6.42
N THR A 90 -14.09 -11.51 -6.96
CA THR A 90 -14.77 -10.44 -6.22
C THR A 90 -16.09 -10.90 -5.58
N ASN A 91 -16.50 -12.15 -5.77
CA ASN A 91 -17.67 -12.67 -5.07
C ASN A 91 -17.35 -12.75 -3.57
N ARG A 92 -18.12 -12.01 -2.77
CA ARG A 92 -17.97 -11.80 -1.32
C ARG A 92 -17.76 -13.07 -0.50
N VAL A 93 -18.24 -14.22 -0.97
CA VAL A 93 -18.14 -15.51 -0.26
C VAL A 93 -17.00 -16.38 -0.80
N LEU A 94 -16.67 -16.29 -2.10
CA LEU A 94 -15.63 -17.11 -2.73
C LEU A 94 -14.24 -16.45 -2.74
N GLY A 95 -14.18 -15.12 -2.69
CA GLY A 95 -12.92 -14.39 -2.66
C GLY A 95 -12.07 -14.69 -1.42
N LEU A 96 -12.71 -14.88 -0.25
CA LEU A 96 -12.00 -15.14 1.01
C LEU A 96 -11.38 -16.55 1.07
N PRO A 97 -12.12 -17.65 0.78
CA PRO A 97 -11.51 -18.98 0.66
C PRO A 97 -10.41 -19.04 -0.40
N MET A 98 -10.60 -18.36 -1.53
CA MET A 98 -9.61 -18.36 -2.61
C MET A 98 -8.35 -17.58 -2.20
N PHE A 99 -8.49 -16.48 -1.45
CA PHE A 99 -7.37 -15.78 -0.84
C PHE A 99 -6.55 -16.67 0.10
N PHE A 100 -7.21 -17.33 1.06
CA PHE A 100 -6.53 -18.25 1.97
C PHE A 100 -5.94 -19.46 1.24
N GLY A 101 -6.60 -19.98 0.21
CA GLY A 101 -6.09 -21.06 -0.62
C GLY A 101 -4.83 -20.66 -1.38
N LEU A 102 -4.80 -19.44 -1.95
CA LEU A 102 -3.62 -18.93 -2.64
C LEU A 102 -2.46 -18.67 -1.66
N MET A 103 -2.74 -18.09 -0.49
CA MET A 103 -1.72 -17.91 0.53
C MET A 103 -1.18 -19.23 1.06
N TYR A 104 -2.05 -20.22 1.27
CA TYR A 104 -1.64 -21.58 1.60
C TYR A 104 -0.73 -22.16 0.51
N LEU A 105 -1.08 -22.00 -0.77
CA LEU A 105 -0.26 -22.48 -1.88
C LEU A 105 1.11 -21.81 -1.89
N VAL A 106 1.17 -20.48 -1.69
CA VAL A 106 2.44 -19.74 -1.62
C VAL A 106 3.32 -20.24 -0.48
N PHE A 107 2.77 -20.38 0.73
CA PHE A 107 3.54 -20.89 1.86
C PHE A 107 3.97 -22.33 1.64
N HIS A 108 3.07 -23.19 1.17
CA HIS A 108 3.37 -24.58 0.88
C HIS A 108 4.52 -24.70 -0.13
N LEU A 109 4.46 -23.95 -1.23
CA LEU A 109 5.48 -23.96 -2.27
C LEU A 109 6.81 -23.38 -1.77
N THR A 110 6.76 -22.30 -0.98
CA THR A 110 7.93 -21.67 -0.37
C THR A 110 8.67 -22.63 0.57
N PHE A 111 7.97 -23.28 1.50
CA PHE A 111 8.60 -24.23 2.42
C PHE A 111 9.05 -25.50 1.70
N THR A 112 8.23 -26.05 0.79
CA THR A 112 8.59 -27.27 0.06
C THR A 112 9.83 -27.09 -0.81
N LEU A 113 10.00 -25.91 -1.45
CA LEU A 113 11.19 -25.61 -2.24
C LEU A 113 12.36 -25.08 -1.39
N GLY A 114 12.06 -24.52 -0.22
CA GLY A 114 13.04 -23.92 0.69
C GLY A 114 13.68 -24.90 1.67
N ASP A 115 13.00 -25.98 2.03
CA ASP A 115 13.52 -27.01 2.93
C ASP A 115 14.81 -27.70 2.41
N PRO A 116 14.92 -28.08 1.11
CA PRO A 116 16.17 -28.66 0.60
C PRO A 116 17.41 -27.74 0.74
N PRO A 117 17.39 -26.47 0.29
CA PRO A 117 18.54 -25.57 0.45
C PRO A 117 18.78 -25.19 1.92
N MET A 118 17.75 -25.13 2.76
CA MET A 118 17.89 -24.98 4.21
C MET A 118 18.73 -26.13 4.80
N GLY A 119 18.37 -27.38 4.49
CA GLY A 119 19.11 -28.57 4.97
C GLY A 119 20.56 -28.65 4.47
N TRP A 120 20.83 -28.17 3.25
CA TRP A 120 22.20 -28.05 2.74
C TRP A 120 23.03 -27.04 3.54
N LEU A 121 22.45 -25.89 3.87
CA LEU A 121 23.11 -24.88 4.69
C LEU A 121 23.33 -25.39 6.12
N GLU A 122 22.36 -26.06 6.73
CA GLU A 122 22.52 -26.68 8.05
C GLU A 122 23.67 -27.68 8.06
N SER A 123 23.72 -28.55 7.05
CA SER A 123 24.80 -29.53 6.91
C SER A 123 26.16 -28.87 6.71
N LEU A 124 26.22 -27.79 5.92
CA LEU A 124 27.44 -27.02 5.66
C LEU A 124 27.95 -26.33 6.94
N PHE A 125 27.08 -25.64 7.67
CA PHE A 125 27.44 -24.99 8.93
C PHE A 125 27.77 -25.99 10.04
N GLY A 126 27.07 -27.13 10.09
CA GLY A 126 27.40 -28.24 10.98
C GLY A 126 28.78 -28.84 10.69
N TRP A 127 29.10 -29.06 9.41
CA TRP A 127 30.42 -29.51 8.99
C TRP A 127 31.51 -28.48 9.30
N LEU A 128 31.28 -27.20 9.03
CA LEU A 128 32.20 -26.11 9.37
C LEU A 128 32.46 -26.02 10.87
N GLY A 129 31.41 -26.11 11.68
CA GLY A 129 31.51 -26.13 13.14
C GLY A 129 32.33 -27.33 13.64
N GLY A 130 32.09 -28.52 13.08
CA GLY A 130 32.85 -29.73 13.39
C GLY A 130 34.32 -29.66 12.95
N ALA A 131 34.59 -29.15 11.76
CA ALA A 131 35.95 -28.97 11.24
C ALA A 131 36.75 -27.99 12.10
N ILE A 132 36.17 -26.86 12.47
CA ILE A 132 36.81 -25.85 13.33
C ILE A 132 36.97 -26.38 14.76
N ALA A 133 36.01 -27.15 15.27
CA ALA A 133 36.13 -27.81 16.57
C ALA A 133 37.25 -28.86 16.61
N SER A 134 37.56 -29.51 15.48
CA SER A 134 38.62 -30.53 15.37
C SER A 134 40.04 -29.97 15.38
N LEU A 135 40.21 -28.65 15.17
CA LEU A 135 41.50 -27.95 15.30
C LEU A 135 41.93 -27.77 16.77
N TRP A 136 41.03 -28.00 17.73
CA TRP A 136 41.35 -28.00 19.16
C TRP A 136 41.73 -29.39 19.65
N THR A 137 42.79 -29.47 20.45
CA THR A 137 43.21 -30.72 21.10
C THR A 137 42.12 -31.22 22.06
N THR A 138 41.91 -32.55 22.08
CA THR A 138 41.01 -33.26 23.00
C THR A 138 41.36 -32.91 24.45
N GLY A 139 40.62 -31.97 25.05
CA GLY A 139 40.73 -31.62 26.48
C GLY A 139 40.81 -30.14 26.83
N SER A 140 40.93 -29.20 25.88
CA SER A 140 40.86 -27.77 26.18
C SER A 140 39.49 -27.18 25.83
N GLU A 141 38.57 -27.13 26.80
CA GLU A 141 37.38 -26.28 26.72
C GLU A 141 37.79 -24.81 26.86
N SER A 142 38.29 -24.23 25.78
CA SER A 142 38.59 -22.80 25.73
C SER A 142 37.31 -22.02 25.44
N ALA A 143 37.06 -20.95 26.19
CA ALA A 143 35.96 -20.02 25.91
C ALA A 143 35.97 -19.49 24.46
N LEU A 144 37.15 -19.42 23.82
CA LEU A 144 37.30 -19.08 22.40
C LEU A 144 36.66 -20.11 21.47
N LYS A 145 36.76 -21.41 21.78
CA LYS A 145 36.15 -22.48 20.97
C LYS A 145 34.63 -22.37 20.98
N SER A 146 34.02 -22.24 22.16
CA SER A 146 32.56 -22.14 22.26
C SER A 146 32.05 -20.81 21.69
N LEU A 147 32.78 -19.71 21.84
CA LEU A 147 32.44 -18.44 21.20
C LEU A 147 32.46 -18.53 19.66
N LEU A 148 33.46 -19.20 19.08
CA LEU A 148 33.57 -19.35 17.62
C LEU A 148 32.58 -20.37 17.05
N VAL A 149 32.48 -21.55 17.66
CA VAL A 149 31.66 -22.66 17.15
C VAL A 149 30.18 -22.45 17.48
N ASP A 150 29.84 -22.25 18.74
CA ASP A 150 28.45 -22.12 19.16
C ASP A 150 27.95 -20.68 18.98
N GLY A 151 28.79 -19.69 19.27
CA GLY A 151 28.43 -18.27 19.19
C GLY A 151 28.37 -17.75 17.75
N ILE A 152 29.49 -17.77 17.03
CA ILE A 152 29.57 -17.18 15.69
C ILE A 152 29.00 -18.13 14.63
N ILE A 153 29.50 -19.36 14.55
CA ILE A 153 29.09 -20.30 13.50
C ILE A 153 27.65 -20.78 13.73
N GLY A 154 27.30 -21.14 14.96
CA GLY A 154 25.92 -21.48 15.32
C GLY A 154 24.96 -20.29 15.16
N GLY A 155 25.34 -19.11 15.65
CA GLY A 155 24.51 -17.91 15.56
C GLY A 155 24.29 -17.42 14.12
N VAL A 156 25.37 -17.23 13.36
CA VAL A 156 25.29 -16.79 11.95
C VAL A 156 24.69 -17.89 11.08
N GLY A 157 25.05 -19.14 11.31
CA GLY A 157 24.47 -20.29 10.63
C GLY A 157 22.96 -20.34 10.80
N GLY A 158 22.46 -20.14 12.02
CA GLY A 158 21.02 -20.07 12.30
C GLY A 158 20.30 -19.00 11.46
N VAL A 159 20.86 -17.80 11.33
CA VAL A 159 20.24 -16.72 10.53
C VAL A 159 20.31 -17.03 9.03
N VAL A 160 21.47 -17.49 8.54
CA VAL A 160 21.71 -17.74 7.11
C VAL A 160 20.89 -18.93 6.60
N VAL A 161 20.66 -19.95 7.44
CA VAL A 161 19.85 -21.12 7.11
C VAL A 161 18.40 -20.76 6.76
N PHE A 162 17.84 -19.69 7.31
CA PHE A 162 16.49 -19.22 6.96
C PHE A 162 16.42 -18.36 5.69
N LEU A 163 17.56 -17.90 5.18
CA LEU A 163 17.61 -17.00 4.02
C LEU A 163 16.94 -17.58 2.75
N PRO A 164 17.11 -18.87 2.39
CA PRO A 164 16.47 -19.44 1.21
C PRO A 164 14.94 -19.30 1.24
N ASN A 165 14.32 -19.59 2.38
CA ASN A 165 12.86 -19.50 2.55
C ASN A 165 12.38 -18.06 2.44
N ILE A 166 13.13 -17.11 3.01
CA ILE A 166 12.82 -15.68 2.91
C ILE A 166 12.86 -15.23 1.44
N VAL A 167 13.91 -15.59 0.71
CA VAL A 167 14.05 -15.24 -0.72
C VAL A 167 12.90 -15.82 -1.54
N LEU A 168 12.55 -17.10 -1.33
CA LEU A 168 11.43 -17.74 -2.02
C LEU A 168 10.08 -17.10 -1.66
N LEU A 169 9.88 -16.74 -0.39
CA LEU A 169 8.66 -16.07 0.05
C LEU A 169 8.51 -14.71 -0.64
N PHE A 170 9.57 -13.89 -0.63
CA PHE A 170 9.56 -12.58 -1.30
C PHE A 170 9.39 -12.71 -2.81
N LEU A 171 9.98 -13.73 -3.44
CA LEU A 171 9.77 -14.01 -4.86
C LEU A 171 8.29 -14.34 -5.14
N ALA A 172 7.67 -15.20 -4.33
CA ALA A 172 6.26 -15.55 -4.49
C ALA A 172 5.34 -14.34 -4.26
N ILE A 173 5.65 -13.50 -3.27
CA ILE A 173 4.92 -12.25 -3.03
C ILE A 173 5.10 -11.27 -4.20
N SER A 174 6.31 -11.13 -4.75
CA SER A 174 6.57 -10.28 -5.91
C SER A 174 5.75 -10.73 -7.12
N ILE A 175 5.66 -12.04 -7.37
CA ILE A 175 4.82 -12.59 -8.45
C ILE A 175 3.33 -12.27 -8.21
N LEU A 176 2.86 -12.37 -6.95
CA LEU A 176 1.50 -11.99 -6.59
C LEU A 176 1.23 -10.49 -6.73
N GLU A 177 2.23 -9.66 -6.48
CA GLU A 177 2.17 -8.21 -6.66
C GLU A 177 2.10 -7.85 -8.15
N ASP A 178 3.01 -8.41 -8.95
CA ASP A 178 3.06 -8.19 -10.40
C ASP A 178 1.82 -8.70 -11.13
N SER A 179 1.17 -9.75 -10.61
CA SER A 179 -0.11 -10.27 -11.14
C SER A 179 -1.31 -9.36 -10.86
N GLY A 180 -1.14 -8.29 -10.06
CA GLY A 180 -2.23 -7.42 -9.61
C GLY A 180 -3.18 -8.06 -8.59
N TYR A 181 -2.93 -9.31 -8.19
CA TYR A 181 -3.74 -10.02 -7.19
C TYR A 181 -3.64 -9.35 -5.82
N MET A 182 -2.46 -8.86 -5.43
CA MET A 182 -2.29 -8.14 -4.16
C MET A 182 -3.21 -6.92 -4.05
N ALA A 183 -3.40 -6.16 -5.14
CA ALA A 183 -4.32 -5.02 -5.14
C ALA A 183 -5.78 -5.47 -4.88
N ARG A 184 -6.21 -6.57 -5.50
CA ARG A 184 -7.55 -7.15 -5.31
C ARG A 184 -7.73 -7.74 -3.91
N ALA A 185 -6.72 -8.44 -3.40
CA ALA A 185 -6.71 -9.00 -2.05
C ALA A 185 -6.74 -7.92 -0.96
N ALA A 186 -6.02 -6.81 -1.15
CA ALA A 186 -6.04 -5.67 -0.23
C ALA A 186 -7.44 -5.07 -0.12
N PHE A 187 -8.15 -4.88 -1.24
CA PHE A 187 -9.55 -4.41 -1.24
C PHE A 187 -10.50 -5.37 -0.52
N LEU A 188 -10.34 -6.68 -0.73
CA LEU A 188 -11.16 -7.69 -0.06
C LEU A 188 -10.96 -7.66 1.46
N MET A 189 -9.71 -7.50 1.90
CA MET A 189 -9.34 -7.53 3.30
C MET A 189 -9.61 -6.23 4.04
N ASP A 190 -9.52 -5.08 3.37
CA ASP A 190 -9.91 -3.78 3.94
C ASP A 190 -11.38 -3.78 4.38
N ARG A 191 -12.25 -4.44 3.59
CA ARG A 191 -13.68 -4.59 3.92
C ARG A 191 -13.94 -5.53 5.10
N LEU A 192 -13.12 -6.55 5.31
CA LEU A 192 -13.20 -7.45 6.46
C LEU A 192 -12.71 -6.74 7.73
N MET A 193 -11.58 -6.04 7.66
CA MET A 193 -11.01 -5.31 8.80
C MET A 193 -11.93 -4.19 9.28
N HIS A 194 -12.55 -3.45 8.35
CA HIS A 194 -13.57 -2.45 8.69
C HIS A 194 -14.77 -3.04 9.45
N LYS A 195 -15.17 -4.29 9.15
CA LYS A 195 -16.25 -4.96 9.91
C LYS A 195 -15.84 -5.36 11.33
N ILE A 196 -14.55 -5.63 11.54
CA ILE A 196 -13.99 -6.04 12.84
C ILE A 196 -13.55 -4.79 13.64
N GLY A 197 -13.64 -3.59 13.04
CA GLY A 197 -13.29 -2.32 13.68
C GLY A 197 -11.80 -2.03 13.70
N LEU A 198 -11.00 -2.76 12.90
CA LEU A 198 -9.56 -2.57 12.77
C LEU A 198 -9.23 -1.81 11.48
N HIS A 199 -8.19 -0.99 11.52
CA HIS A 199 -7.73 -0.24 10.36
C HIS A 199 -7.09 -1.18 9.33
N GLY A 200 -7.42 -1.05 8.04
CA GLY A 200 -6.85 -1.87 6.95
C GLY A 200 -5.31 -1.95 6.90
N LYS A 201 -4.60 -1.03 7.57
CA LYS A 201 -3.13 -1.02 7.73
C LYS A 201 -2.59 -2.20 8.56
N SER A 202 -3.41 -2.85 9.39
CA SER A 202 -3.02 -4.02 10.19
C SER A 202 -3.07 -5.34 9.43
N PHE A 203 -3.63 -5.36 8.22
CA PHE A 203 -3.75 -6.58 7.42
C PHE A 203 -2.40 -7.11 6.95
N ILE A 204 -1.58 -6.22 6.39
CA ILE A 204 -0.30 -6.56 5.77
C ILE A 204 0.64 -7.22 6.80
N PRO A 205 0.82 -6.68 8.03
CA PRO A 205 1.61 -7.34 9.07
C PRO A 205 1.03 -8.68 9.50
N MET A 206 -0.29 -8.79 9.67
CA MET A 206 -0.94 -10.02 10.11
C MET A 206 -0.80 -11.15 9.08
N LEU A 207 -0.86 -10.81 7.79
CA LEU A 207 -0.62 -11.76 6.71
C LEU A 207 0.84 -12.23 6.66
N ILE A 208 1.77 -11.28 6.70
CA ILE A 208 3.20 -11.58 6.69
C ILE A 208 3.57 -12.41 7.93
N GLY A 209 2.86 -12.21 9.05
CA GLY A 209 3.05 -12.93 10.32
C GLY A 209 2.72 -14.42 10.27
N PHE A 210 1.82 -14.83 9.37
CA PHE A 210 1.56 -16.25 9.12
C PHE A 210 2.74 -16.96 8.43
N GLY A 211 3.55 -16.23 7.66
CA GLY A 211 4.70 -16.79 6.94
C GLY A 211 6.00 -16.68 7.71
N CYS A 212 6.35 -15.46 8.10
CA CYS A 212 7.57 -15.18 8.84
C CYS A 212 7.29 -14.09 9.88
N SER A 213 7.41 -14.45 11.16
CA SER A 213 7.09 -13.55 12.26
C SER A 213 7.99 -12.32 12.31
N ILE A 214 9.23 -12.40 11.82
CA ILE A 214 10.21 -11.31 11.88
C ILE A 214 9.79 -10.09 11.02
N PRO A 215 9.57 -10.22 9.70
CA PRO A 215 9.11 -9.10 8.88
C PRO A 215 7.72 -8.61 9.27
N ALA A 216 6.86 -9.49 9.80
CA ALA A 216 5.56 -9.11 10.34
C ALA A 216 5.68 -8.15 11.52
N ILE A 217 6.52 -8.49 12.50
CA ILE A 217 6.82 -7.64 13.66
C ILE A 217 7.47 -6.32 13.22
N MET A 218 8.29 -6.32 12.17
CA MET A 218 8.83 -5.08 11.63
C MET A 218 7.76 -4.22 10.95
N ALA A 219 6.82 -4.84 10.23
CA ALA A 219 5.73 -4.16 9.55
C ALA A 219 4.73 -3.52 10.53
N THR A 220 4.49 -4.09 11.71
CA THR A 220 3.59 -3.46 12.72
C THR A 220 4.08 -2.09 13.20
N ARG A 221 5.37 -1.76 13.04
CA ARG A 221 5.91 -0.42 13.38
C ARG A 221 5.35 0.70 12.50
N THR A 222 4.82 0.37 11.32
CA THR A 222 4.19 1.32 10.39
C THR A 222 2.76 1.71 10.79
N ILE A 223 2.17 1.03 11.78
CA ILE A 223 0.83 1.32 12.30
C ILE A 223 0.92 2.54 13.24
N GLU A 224 0.27 3.65 12.85
CA GLU A 224 0.26 4.93 13.58
C GLU A 224 -0.41 4.82 14.96
N ASN A 225 -1.48 4.03 15.06
CA ASN A 225 -2.29 3.94 16.26
C ASN A 225 -1.75 2.86 17.21
N ARG A 226 -1.44 3.25 18.45
CA ARG A 226 -0.82 2.35 19.44
C ARG A 226 -1.72 1.19 19.85
N LYS A 227 -3.05 1.39 19.91
CA LYS A 227 -4.00 0.30 20.20
C LYS A 227 -4.00 -0.73 19.09
N ASP A 228 -4.08 -0.30 17.83
CA ASP A 228 -4.10 -1.21 16.68
C ASP A 228 -2.76 -1.97 16.55
N ARG A 229 -1.63 -1.32 16.83
CA ARG A 229 -0.30 -1.95 16.87
C ARG A 229 -0.12 -2.99 17.98
N LEU A 230 -0.81 -2.86 19.11
CA LEU A 230 -0.76 -3.85 20.19
C LEU A 230 -1.72 -5.02 19.97
N THR A 231 -2.73 -4.80 19.14
CA THR A 231 -3.75 -5.81 18.80
C THR A 231 -3.33 -6.66 17.58
N THR A 232 -2.40 -6.14 16.77
CA THR A 232 -1.82 -6.78 15.58
C THR A 232 -0.50 -7.45 15.93
#